data_AF-A0A653BF29-F1
#
_entry.id   AF-A0A653BF29-F1
#
_cell.length_a   1.000
_cell.length_b   1.000
_cell.length_c   1.000
_cell.angle_alpha   90.00
_cell.angle_beta   90.00
_cell.angle_gamma   90.00
#
_symmetry.space_group_name_H-M   'P 1'
#
loop_
_entity.id
_entity.type
_entity.pdbx_description
1 polymer ?
#
loop_
_entity_poly.entity_id
_entity_poly.type
_entity_poly.pdbx_seq_one_letter_code
_entity_poly.pdbx_strand_id
1 'polypeptide(L)' 'MFFDTILLNYQHSGNFGKAWIAATRGIRFISTQDIISINVIRLCDDLYKFIVSSSGDPKKRFSLRMSAILLHGTIRIHNK' A
#
# COMPACT_ATOMS: atom_id res chain seq x y z
N MET A 1 -9.51 12.22 8.44
CA MET A 1 -8.77 11.11 7.81
C MET A 1 -9.22 11.04 6.35
N PHE A 2 -8.69 11.93 5.51
CA PHE A 2 -9.16 12.14 4.13
C PHE A 2 -8.37 11.24 3.18
N PHE A 3 -8.73 9.95 3.12
CA PHE A 3 -8.41 9.14 1.94
C PHE A 3 -9.63 8.31 1.61
N ASP A 4 -10.09 8.45 0.38
CA ASP A 4 -11.11 7.59 -0.19
C ASP A 4 -10.62 6.14 -0.09
N THR A 5 -11.33 5.31 0.67
CA THR A 5 -11.12 3.85 0.69
C THR A 5 -11.22 3.26 -0.72
N ILE A 6 -11.92 3.96 -1.61
CA ILE A 6 -12.00 3.72 -3.05
C ILE A 6 -10.60 3.82 -3.70
N LEU A 7 -9.71 4.71 -3.25
CA LEU A 7 -8.39 4.90 -3.84
C LEU A 7 -7.44 3.70 -3.56
N LEU A 8 -7.56 3.06 -2.39
CA LEU A 8 -6.84 1.81 -2.09
C LEU A 8 -7.38 0.61 -2.88
N ASN A 9 -8.68 0.61 -3.19
CA ASN A 9 -9.35 -0.54 -3.79
C ASN A 9 -9.34 -0.49 -5.34
N TYR A 10 -9.61 0.68 -5.91
CA TYR A 10 -9.89 0.86 -7.33
C TYR A 10 -8.64 1.01 -8.19
N GLN A 11 -7.55 1.60 -7.68
CA GLN A 11 -6.35 1.88 -8.50
C GLN A 11 -5.35 0.71 -8.57
N HIS A 12 -5.29 -0.20 -7.59
CA HIS A 12 -4.22 -1.23 -7.51
C HIS A 12 -4.68 -2.61 -7.00
N SER A 13 -5.86 -3.08 -7.44
CA SER A 13 -6.28 -4.49 -7.29
C SER A 13 -6.15 -5.05 -5.86
N GLY A 14 -6.43 -4.24 -4.83
CA GLY A 14 -6.38 -4.67 -3.42
C GLY A 14 -4.98 -4.86 -2.80
N ASN A 15 -3.88 -4.70 -3.55
CA ASN A 15 -2.52 -4.88 -3.02
C ASN A 15 -2.14 -3.81 -1.99
N PHE A 16 -2.47 -2.55 -2.25
CA PHE A 16 -2.31 -1.48 -1.26
C PHE A 16 -3.23 -1.68 -0.05
N GLY A 17 -4.42 -2.25 -0.24
CA GLY A 17 -5.30 -2.66 0.84
C GLY A 17 -4.62 -3.64 1.79
N LYS A 18 -3.95 -4.67 1.25
CA LYS A 18 -3.19 -5.65 2.03
C LYS A 18 -2.01 -5.01 2.78
N ALA A 19 -1.24 -4.13 2.13
CA ALA A 19 -0.17 -3.38 2.81
C ALA A 19 -0.72 -2.48 3.93
N TRP A 20 -1.85 -1.81 3.71
CA TRP A 20 -2.49 -0.98 4.72
C TRP A 20 -3.02 -1.79 5.91
N ILE A 21 -3.62 -2.95 5.66
CA ILE A 21 -4.05 -3.88 6.72
C ILE A 21 -2.84 -4.38 7.50
N ALA A 22 -1.74 -4.75 6.82
CA ALA A 22 -0.50 -5.17 7.46
C ALA A 22 0.09 -4.07 8.36
N ALA A 23 0.00 -2.82 7.93
CA ALA A 23 0.51 -1.68 8.67
C ALA A 23 -0.36 -1.31 9.89
N THR A 24 -1.68 -1.28 9.72
CA THR A 24 -2.63 -0.76 10.73
C THR A 24 -3.16 -1.83 11.68
N ARG A 25 -3.62 -2.97 11.16
CA ARG A 25 -4.19 -4.07 11.95
C ARG A 25 -3.16 -5.15 12.27
N GLY A 26 -2.11 -5.25 11.45
CA GLY A 26 -1.02 -6.20 11.62
C GLY A 26 -1.12 -7.40 10.70
N ILE A 27 0.03 -8.04 10.45
CA ILE A 27 0.18 -9.13 9.47
C ILE A 27 -0.59 -10.40 9.86
N ARG A 28 -1.04 -10.52 11.12
CA ARG A 28 -1.85 -11.66 11.59
C ARG A 28 -3.25 -11.69 10.94
N PHE A 29 -3.72 -10.55 10.42
CA PHE A 29 -5.01 -10.44 9.75
C PHE A 29 -4.95 -10.72 8.25
N ILE A 30 -3.81 -11.14 7.72
CA ILE A 30 -3.61 -11.49 6.31
C ILE A 30 -3.30 -12.98 6.25
N SER A 31 -4.02 -13.71 5.38
CA SER A 31 -3.76 -15.13 5.14
C SER A 31 -2.33 -15.33 4.63
N THR A 32 -1.67 -16.41 5.04
CA THR A 32 -0.32 -16.75 4.53
C THR A 32 -0.31 -16.95 3.02
N GLN A 33 -1.39 -17.47 2.44
CA GLN A 33 -1.55 -17.60 0.99
C GLN A 33 -1.60 -16.23 0.29
N ASP A 34 -2.26 -15.25 0.91
CA ASP A 34 -2.31 -13.89 0.40
C ASP A 34 -0.93 -13.24 0.45
N ILE A 35 -0.15 -13.48 1.50
CA ILE A 35 1.22 -12.94 1.66
C ILE A 35 2.14 -13.48 0.56
N ILE A 36 2.13 -14.80 0.34
CA ILE A 36 2.97 -15.45 -0.67
C ILE A 36 2.59 -14.99 -2.09
N SER A 37 1.31 -14.72 -2.32
CA SER A 37 0.81 -14.24 -3.61
C SER A 37 1.08 -12.75 -3.85
N ILE A 38 1.45 -11.98 -2.81
CA ILE A 38 1.77 -10.55 -2.97
C ILE A 38 3.15 -10.42 -3.61
N ASN A 39 3.19 -9.87 -4.81
CA ASN A 39 4.43 -9.45 -5.43
C ASN A 39 4.90 -8.12 -4.80
N VAL A 40 5.81 -8.23 -3.81
CA VAL A 40 6.35 -7.08 -3.07
C VAL A 40 7.07 -6.10 -4.00
N ILE A 41 7.81 -6.59 -5.00
CA ILE A 41 8.55 -5.77 -5.97
C ILE A 41 7.57 -4.88 -6.74
N ARG A 42 6.48 -5.47 -7.24
CA ARG A 42 5.45 -4.74 -7.98
C ARG A 42 4.74 -3.70 -7.11
N LEU A 43 4.50 -4.04 -5.84
CA LEU A 43 3.89 -3.13 -4.88
C LEU A 43 4.81 -1.93 -4.56
N CYS A 44 6.13 -2.16 -4.44
CA CYS A 44 7.12 -1.08 -4.29
C CYS A 44 7.21 -0.19 -5.54
N ASP A 45 7.18 -0.77 -6.74
CA ASP A 45 7.18 -0.01 -8.00
C ASP A 45 5.93 0.87 -8.13
N ASP A 46 4.76 0.32 -7.78
CA ASP A 46 3.50 1.05 -7.74
C ASP A 46 3.53 2.18 -6.70
N LEU A 47 4.07 1.94 -5.49
CA LEU A 47 4.26 3.00 -4.49
C LEU A 47 5.20 4.09 -4.98
N TYR A 48 6.32 3.72 -5.59
CA TYR A 48 7.29 4.66 -6.13
C TYR A 48 6.65 5.54 -7.22
N LYS A 49 5.89 4.94 -8.13
CA LYS A 49 5.14 5.68 -9.16
C LYS A 49 4.18 6.69 -8.54
N PHE A 50 3.46 6.35 -7.48
CA PHE A 50 2.53 7.28 -6.83
C PHE A 50 3.23 8.38 -6.04
N ILE A 51 4.37 8.08 -5.41
CA ILE A 51 5.15 9.06 -4.66
C ILE A 51 5.84 10.04 -5.62
N VAL A 52 6.41 9.54 -6.72
CA VAL A 52 7.23 10.34 -7.65
C VAL A 52 6.39 10.99 -8.75
N SER A 53 5.52 10.22 -9.42
CA SER A 53 4.81 10.68 -10.63
C SER A 53 3.64 11.63 -10.31
N SER A 54 3.03 11.53 -9.13
CA SER A 54 1.90 12.41 -8.76
C SER A 54 2.33 13.81 -8.29
N SER A 55 3.61 14.15 -8.42
CA SER A 55 4.16 15.48 -8.09
C SER A 55 3.56 16.61 -8.96
N GLY A 56 2.79 16.32 -10.01
CA GLY A 56 2.05 17.33 -10.78
C GLY A 56 0.58 17.55 -10.37
N ASP A 57 -0.07 16.54 -9.78
CA ASP A 57 -1.54 16.49 -9.70
C ASP A 57 -2.04 16.22 -8.26
N PRO A 58 -2.52 17.23 -7.53
CA PRO A 58 -2.77 17.14 -6.09
C PRO A 58 -3.85 16.13 -5.70
N LYS A 59 -4.77 15.77 -6.63
CA LYS A 59 -5.82 14.77 -6.39
C LYS A 59 -5.33 13.32 -6.41
N LYS A 60 -4.13 13.05 -6.97
CA LYS A 60 -3.54 11.71 -7.09
C LYS A 60 -2.37 11.48 -6.13
N ARG A 61 -2.11 12.42 -5.21
CA ARG A 61 -1.02 12.32 -4.24
C ARG A 61 -1.47 11.57 -2.99
N PHE A 62 -0.65 10.62 -2.57
CA PHE A 62 -0.72 10.15 -1.18
C PHE A 62 -0.18 11.23 -0.24
N SER A 63 -0.79 11.38 0.95
CA SER A 63 -0.11 12.13 2.00
C SER A 63 1.20 11.44 2.37
N LEU A 64 2.14 12.22 2.91
CA LEU A 64 3.37 11.70 3.52
C LEU A 64 3.04 10.59 4.54
N ARG A 65 2.02 10.81 5.39
CA ARG A 65 1.55 9.82 6.37
C ARG A 65 1.10 8.52 5.70
N MET A 66 0.28 8.62 4.64
CA MET A 66 -0.23 7.42 3.96
C MET A 66 0.90 6.64 3.28
N SER A 67 1.84 7.35 2.66
CA SER A 67 3.04 6.76 2.05
C SER A 67 3.88 6.02 3.10
N ALA A 68 4.11 6.63 4.26
CA ALA A 68 4.85 6.01 5.36
C ALA A 68 4.14 4.76 5.92
N ILE A 69 2.80 4.81 6.07
CA ILE A 69 2.00 3.66 6.52
C ILE A 69 2.11 2.50 5.52
N LEU A 70 1.98 2.78 4.23
CA LEU A 70 2.06 1.75 3.19
C LEU A 70 3.47 1.14 3.12
N LEU A 71 4.52 1.96 3.13
CA LEU A 71 5.91 1.48 3.17
C LEU A 71 6.16 0.60 4.40
N HIS A 72 5.73 1.02 5.59
CA HIS A 72 5.85 0.20 6.79
C HIS A 72 5.09 -1.14 6.66
N GLY A 73 3.90 -1.12 6.04
CA GLY A 73 3.14 -2.33 5.73
C GLY A 73 3.87 -3.29 4.78
N THR A 74 4.53 -2.76 3.75
CA THR A 74 5.29 -3.57 2.79
C THR A 74 6.50 -4.24 3.41
N ILE A 75 7.25 -3.52 4.25
CA ILE A 75 8.41 -4.06 4.97
C ILE A 75 7.94 -5.20 5.90
N ARG A 76 6.82 -4.99 6.57
CA ARG A 76 6.18 -6.01 7.42
C ARG A 76 5.77 -7.26 6.65
N ILE A 77 5.26 -7.12 5.44
CA ILE A 77 4.92 -8.25 4.56
C ILE A 77 6.18 -8.99 4.10
N HIS A 78 7.24 -8.25 3.74
CA HIS A 78 8.51 -8.83 3.31
C HIS A 78 9.25 -9.58 4.44
N ASN A 79 9.18 -9.07 5.66
CA ASN A 79 9.89 -9.64 6.82
C ASN A 79 9.21 -10.88 7.42
N LYS A 80 8.12 -11.38 6.83
CA LYS A 80 7.38 -12.55 7.30
C LYS A 80 7.46 -13.66 6.26
#